data_AF-A0A8J7N774-F1
#
_entry.id   AF-A0A8J7N774-F1
#
_cell.length_a   1.000
_cell.length_b   1.000
_cell.length_c   1.000
_cell.angle_alpha   90.00
_cell.angle_beta   90.00
_cell.angle_gamma   90.00
#
_symmetry.space_group_name_H-M   'P 1'
#
loop_
_entity.id
_entity.type
_entity.pdbx_description
1 polymer ?
#
loop_
_entity_poly.entity_id
_entity_poly.type
_entity_poly.pdbx_seq_one_letter_code
_entity_poly.pdbx_strand_id
1 'polypeptide(L)' 'MTPAAQRALAEAAERRARAEGAELPPELGGRDGPEPVRYGDYEKNGLAIDF' A
#
# COMPACT_ATOMS: atom_id res chain seq x y z
N MET A 1 -14.18 -17.82 9.57
CA MET A 1 -14.02 -16.40 9.96
C MET A 1 -14.87 -16.11 11.18
N THR A 2 -14.42 -15.26 12.10
CA THR A 2 -15.21 -14.90 13.29
C THR A 2 -16.30 -13.87 12.90
N PRO A 3 -17.42 -13.79 13.66
CA PRO A 3 -18.44 -12.76 13.42
C PRO A 3 -17.90 -11.33 13.52
N ALA A 4 -16.90 -11.10 14.36
CA ALA A 4 -16.21 -9.81 14.44
C ALA A 4 -15.43 -9.48 13.16
N ALA A 5 -14.73 -10.47 12.59
CA ALA A 5 -14.00 -10.29 11.33
C ALA A 5 -14.95 -9.97 10.16
N GLN A 6 -16.12 -10.61 10.10
CA GLN A 6 -17.12 -10.35 9.06
C GLN A 6 -17.67 -8.92 9.14
N ARG A 7 -17.99 -8.44 10.35
CA ARG A 7 -18.45 -7.05 10.56
C ARG A 7 -17.37 -6.03 10.18
N ALA A 8 -16.13 -6.26 10.59
CA ALA A 8 -15.02 -5.37 10.25
C ALA A 8 -14.80 -5.25 8.74
N LEU A 9 -14.92 -6.36 8.02
CA LEU A 9 -14.81 -6.36 6.54
C LEU A 9 -15.98 -5.64 5.87
N ALA A 10 -17.20 -5.83 6.37
CA ALA A 10 -18.40 -5.15 5.87
C ALA A 10 -18.30 -3.62 6.05
N GLU A 11 -17.93 -3.16 7.25
CA GLU A 11 -17.73 -1.73 7.52
C GLU A 11 -16.62 -1.12 6.65
N ALA A 12 -15.51 -1.85 6.46
CA ALA A 12 -14.44 -1.39 5.59
C ALA A 12 -14.88 -1.30 4.12
N ALA A 13 -15.72 -2.23 3.66
CA ALA A 13 -16.30 -2.19 2.32
C ALA A 13 -17.25 -1.00 2.15
N GLU A 14 -18.11 -0.73 3.13
CA GLU A 14 -19.00 0.45 3.12
C GLU A 14 -18.21 1.77 3.10
N ARG A 15 -17.11 1.86 3.87
CA ARG A 15 -16.22 3.03 3.84
C ARG A 15 -15.59 3.24 2.46
N ARG A 16 -15.11 2.17 1.81
CA ARG A 16 -14.55 2.24 0.46
C ARG A 16 -15.60 2.62 -0.59
N ALA A 17 -16.82 2.11 -0.47
CA ALA A 17 -17.90 2.43 -1.41
C ALA A 17 -18.38 3.88 -1.30
N ARG A 18 -18.27 4.49 -0.10
CA ARG A 18 -18.62 5.90 0.14
C ARG A 18 -17.46 6.87 -0.06
N ALA A 19 -16.23 6.38 -0.10
CA ALA A 19 -15.08 7.19 -0.45
C ALA A 19 -15.14 7.47 -1.96
N GLU A 20 -15.52 8.69 -2.33
CA GLU A 20 -15.18 9.21 -3.66
C GLU A 20 -13.65 9.15 -3.76
N GLY A 21 -13.14 8.40 -4.74
CA GLY A 21 -11.72 8.18 -4.91
C GLY A 21 -11.03 9.54 -5.00
N ALA A 22 -10.15 9.85 -4.05
CA ALA A 22 -9.28 10.99 -4.19
C ALA A 22 -8.41 10.72 -5.42
N GLU A 23 -8.56 11.54 -6.47
CA GLU A 23 -7.60 11.59 -7.57
C GLU A 23 -6.28 12.11 -7.00
N LEU A 24 -5.49 11.19 -6.44
CA LEU A 24 -4.13 11.47 -6.06
C LEU A 24 -3.30 11.48 -7.35
N PRO A 25 -2.42 12.48 -7.54
CA PRO A 25 -1.49 12.44 -8.65
C PRO A 25 -0.67 11.14 -8.55
N PRO A 26 -0.32 10.53 -9.68
CA PRO A 26 0.55 9.36 -9.67
C PRO A 26 1.87 9.72 -8.98
N GLU A 27 2.34 8.85 -8.10
CA GLU A 27 3.69 8.98 -7.55
C GLU A 27 4.70 8.77 -8.68
N LEU A 28 5.41 9.82 -9.07
CA LEU A 28 6.43 9.78 -10.10
C LEU A 28 7.81 9.63 -9.45
N GLY A 29 8.60 8.67 -9.93
CA GLY A 29 9.97 8.45 -9.45
C GLY A 29 10.11 7.49 -8.26
N GLY A 30 8.98 6.96 -7.74
CA GLY A 30 9.00 5.83 -6.81
C GLY A 30 9.46 4.54 -7.48
N ARG A 31 10.11 3.64 -6.73
CA ARG A 31 10.37 2.28 -7.21
C ARG A 31 9.07 1.49 -7.17
N ASP A 32 8.76 0.78 -8.26
CA ASP A 32 7.64 -0.17 -8.27
C ASP A 32 7.82 -1.23 -7.20
N GLY A 33 6.72 -1.60 -6.55
CA GLY A 33 6.69 -2.61 -5.49
C GLY A 33 6.78 -2.04 -4.08
N PRO A 34 6.80 -2.90 -3.06
CA PRO A 34 6.85 -2.46 -1.67
C PRO A 34 8.11 -1.64 -1.40
N GLU A 35 7.97 -0.53 -0.65
CA GLU A 35 9.11 0.35 -0.34
C GLU A 35 10.30 -0.46 0.19
N PRO A 36 11.49 -0.36 -0.45
CA PRO A 36 12.66 -1.17 -0.10
C PRO A 36 13.07 -0.99 1.37
N VAL A 37 12.81 0.20 1.93
CA VAL A 37 13.03 0.53 3.35
C VAL A 37 12.26 -0.40 4.29
N ARG A 38 11.05 -0.83 3.90
CA ARG A 38 10.20 -1.70 4.74
C ARG A 38 10.65 -3.16 4.75
N TYR A 39 11.42 -3.60 3.76
CA TYR A 39 11.76 -5.03 3.56
C TYR A 39 13.27 -5.31 3.53
N GLY A 40 14.11 -4.31 3.83
CA GLY A 40 15.55 -4.47 4.00
C GLY A 40 16.33 -4.66 2.69
N ASP A 41 15.70 -4.41 1.55
CA ASP A 41 16.34 -4.54 0.24
C ASP A 41 16.94 -3.19 -0.18
N TYR A 42 18.13 -2.89 0.33
CA TYR A 42 18.90 -1.70 -0.04
C TYR A 42 19.65 -1.89 -1.37
N GLU A 43 19.52 -3.05 -2.02
CA GLU A 43 20.27 -3.36 -3.23
C GLU A 43 19.39 -3.22 -4.49
N LYS A 44 20.00 -2.72 -5.57
CA LYS A 44 19.45 -2.82 -6.92
C LYS A 44 20.57 -3.14 -7.87
N ASN A 45 20.47 -4.26 -8.59
CA ASN A 45 21.54 -4.74 -9.48
C ASN A 45 22.91 -4.87 -8.78
N GLY A 46 22.93 -5.24 -7.49
CA GLY A 46 24.15 -5.39 -6.69
C GLY A 46 24.80 -4.07 -6.24
N LEU A 47 24.13 -2.94 -6.39
CA LEU A 47 24.55 -1.65 -5.86
C LEU A 47 23.67 -1.29 -4.66
N ALA A 48 24.31 -0.93 -3.54
CA ALA A 48 23.63 -0.30 -2.42
C ALA A 48 23.15 1.10 -2.85
N ILE A 49 21.85 1.36 -2.71
CA ILE A 49 21.21 2.60 -3.13
C ILE A 49 20.60 3.25 -1.89
N ASP A 50 20.98 4.50 -1.62
CA ASP A 50 20.31 5.39 -0.66
C ASP A 50 19.35 6.31 -1.46
N PHE A 51 18.16 6.56 -0.92
CA PHE A 51 17.03 7.20 -1.64
C PHE A 51 17.15 8.71 -1.71
#